data_AF-A0A3L7W2C2-F1
#
_entry.id   AF-A0A3L7W2C2-F1
#
_cell.length_a   1.000
_cell.length_b   1.000
_cell.length_c   1.000
_cell.angle_alpha   90.00
_cell.angle_beta   90.00
_cell.angle_gamma   90.00
#
_symmetry.space_group_name_H-M   'P 1'
#
loop_
_entity.id
_entity.type
_entity.pdbx_description
1 polymer ?
#
loop_
_entity_poly.entity_id
_entity_poly.type
_entity_poly.pdbx_seq_one_letter_code
_entity_poly.pdbx_strand_id
1 'polypeptide(L)' 'MERSPLTLAATGVDTLAPAAGSLAPTETPPAVQQPDPELVMTSCANCGARMLDRKCKLICACGYFLSCSDYY' A
#
# COMPACT_ATOMS: atom_id res chain seq x y z
N MET A 1 24.73 -33.36 -7.76
CA MET A 1 23.62 -34.04 -7.09
C MET A 1 22.40 -33.13 -7.13
N GLU A 2 21.99 -32.79 -8.35
CA GLU A 2 21.08 -33.64 -9.12
C GLU A 2 19.66 -33.51 -8.58
N ARG A 3 18.88 -32.74 -9.35
CA ARG A 3 17.53 -33.05 -9.84
C ARG A 3 16.55 -31.90 -9.62
N SER A 4 16.51 -31.04 -10.63
CA SER A 4 15.22 -30.81 -11.31
C SER A 4 14.60 -32.18 -11.69
N PRO A 5 13.28 -32.37 -11.83
CA PRO A 5 12.32 -31.36 -12.28
C PRO A 5 10.89 -31.51 -11.70
N LEU A 6 10.05 -30.50 -11.93
CA LEU A 6 8.70 -30.76 -12.44
C LEU A 6 8.25 -29.55 -13.26
N THR A 7 8.54 -29.72 -14.54
CA THR A 7 7.93 -29.15 -15.73
C THR A 7 6.39 -29.09 -15.64
N LEU A 8 5.82 -28.29 -16.56
CA LEU A 8 4.42 -28.20 -17.02
C LEU A 8 3.55 -27.26 -16.19
N ALA A 9 2.79 -26.32 -16.76
CA ALA A 9 2.39 -26.16 -18.15
C ALA A 9 2.05 -24.69 -18.45
N ALA A 10 2.35 -24.32 -19.69
CA ALA A 10 1.80 -23.16 -20.36
C ALA A 10 0.31 -23.36 -20.60
N THR A 11 -0.48 -22.33 -20.32
CA THR A 11 -1.75 -21.96 -20.98
C THR A 11 -2.05 -20.55 -20.45
N GLY A 12 -1.90 -19.46 -21.20
CA GLY A 12 -2.48 -19.26 -22.52
C GLY A 12 -3.98 -19.00 -22.38
N VAL A 13 -4.37 -17.85 -21.82
CA VAL A 13 -5.74 -17.30 -21.92
C VAL A 13 -5.68 -15.77 -22.06
N ASP A 14 -5.34 -15.32 -23.27
CA ASP A 14 -5.87 -14.06 -23.77
C ASP A 14 -7.35 -14.30 -24.06
N THR A 15 -8.26 -13.55 -23.41
CA THR A 15 -9.56 -13.10 -23.94
C THR A 15 -10.28 -12.27 -22.86
N LEU A 16 -10.16 -10.96 -23.01
CA LEU A 16 -11.23 -9.93 -22.97
C LEU A 16 -12.34 -10.07 -21.91
N ALA A 17 -12.29 -9.20 -20.90
CA ALA A 17 -13.43 -8.79 -20.06
C ALA A 17 -13.89 -7.37 -20.46
N PRO A 18 -15.08 -6.90 -20.04
CA PRO A 18 -16.41 -7.46 -20.28
C PRO A 18 -17.36 -6.43 -20.94
N ALA A 19 -18.38 -6.91 -21.67
CA ALA A 19 -19.58 -6.13 -21.99
C ALA A 19 -20.67 -6.44 -20.96
N ALA A 20 -20.63 -5.75 -19.81
CA ALA A 20 -21.76 -5.61 -18.90
C ALA A 20 -21.53 -4.26 -18.19
N GLY A 21 -22.29 -3.21 -18.48
CA GLY A 21 -23.74 -3.25 -18.56
C GLY A 21 -24.28 -2.77 -17.23
N SER A 22 -24.25 -1.45 -17.06
CA SER A 22 -25.19 -0.62 -16.32
C SER A 22 -25.52 -1.03 -14.87
N LEU A 23 -25.02 -0.23 -13.94
CA LEU A 23 -25.83 0.63 -13.07
C LEU A 23 -24.83 1.49 -12.28
N ALA A 24 -24.62 2.72 -12.76
CA ALA A 24 -23.77 3.68 -12.06
C ALA A 24 -24.34 3.89 -10.64
N PRO A 25 -23.58 3.65 -9.56
CA PRO A 25 -23.93 4.25 -8.30
C PRO A 25 -23.89 5.77 -8.50
N THR A 26 -24.91 6.48 -8.03
CA THR A 26 -24.83 7.92 -7.82
C THR A 26 -23.61 8.18 -6.95
N GLU A 27 -22.48 8.52 -7.57
CA GLU A 27 -21.27 8.98 -6.90
C GLU A 27 -21.64 10.29 -6.23
N THR A 28 -22.00 10.19 -4.95
CA THR A 28 -21.78 11.30 -4.03
C THR A 28 -20.30 11.65 -4.19
N PRO A 29 -19.96 12.87 -4.63
CA PRO A 29 -18.56 13.23 -4.85
C PRO A 29 -17.81 12.87 -3.57
N PRO A 30 -16.66 12.17 -3.66
CA PRO A 30 -15.92 11.77 -2.47
C PRO A 30 -15.69 13.04 -1.68
N ALA A 31 -16.31 13.11 -0.49
CA ALA A 31 -16.01 14.16 0.45
C ALA A 31 -14.49 14.18 0.55
N VAL A 32 -13.84 15.28 0.17
CA VAL A 32 -12.40 15.42 0.22
C VAL A 32 -12.02 15.22 1.68
N GLN A 33 -11.70 13.97 2.06
CA GLN A 33 -11.21 13.67 3.39
C GLN A 33 -9.88 14.38 3.46
N GLN A 34 -9.85 15.50 4.19
CA GLN A 34 -8.58 16.10 4.57
C GLN A 34 -7.74 14.96 5.16
N PRO A 35 -6.54 14.71 4.62
CA PRO A 35 -5.72 13.61 5.10
C PRO A 35 -5.57 13.80 6.60
N ASP A 36 -6.00 12.82 7.38
CA ASP A 36 -5.92 12.87 8.84
C ASP A 36 -4.49 13.30 9.20
N PRO A 37 -4.31 14.44 9.90
CA PRO A 37 -2.98 14.98 10.14
C PRO A 37 -2.13 13.96 10.91
N GLU A 38 -2.76 13.19 11.80
CA GLU A 38 -2.12 12.07 12.50
C GLU A 38 -1.56 11.01 11.54
N LEU A 39 -2.24 10.73 10.44
CA LEU A 39 -1.81 9.75 9.45
C LEU A 39 -0.59 10.24 8.65
N VAL A 40 -0.57 11.52 8.28
CA VAL A 40 0.58 12.16 7.62
C VAL A 40 1.80 12.11 8.54
N MET A 41 1.60 12.50 9.80
CA MET A 41 2.64 12.59 10.82
C MET A 41 3.20 11.23 11.25
N THR A 42 2.41 10.15 11.12
CA THR A 42 2.83 8.78 11.43
C THR A 42 3.15 7.95 10.20
N SER A 43 3.24 8.56 9.02
CA SER A 43 3.62 7.88 7.78
C SER A 43 5.13 7.92 7.55
N CYS A 44 5.69 6.80 7.09
CA CYS A 44 7.10 6.72 6.76
C CYS A 44 7.41 7.52 5.48
N ALA A 45 8.32 8.50 5.55
CA ALA A 45 8.76 9.26 4.39
C ALA A 45 9.45 8.41 3.30
N ASN A 46 9.93 7.21 3.65
CA ASN A 46 10.62 6.31 2.71
C ASN A 46 9.67 5.35 1.98
N CYS A 47 8.64 4.82 2.66
CA CYS A 47 7.77 3.78 2.09
C CYS A 47 6.26 3.99 2.30
N GLY A 48 5.85 5.08 2.95
CA GLY A 48 4.45 5.42 3.23
C GLY A 48 3.77 4.55 4.29
N ALA A 49 4.43 3.51 4.82
CA ALA A 49 3.87 2.65 5.84
C ALA A 49 3.67 3.38 7.18
N ARG A 50 2.70 2.94 7.99
CA ARG A 50 2.47 3.46 9.34
C ARG A 50 3.67 3.13 10.24
N MET A 51 4.24 4.16 10.85
CA MET A 51 5.38 4.05 11.74
C MET A 51 4.93 3.69 13.15
N LEU A 52 5.79 2.98 13.89
CA LEU A 52 5.55 2.61 15.27
C LEU A 52 6.16 3.66 16.20
N ASP A 53 5.34 4.21 17.08
CA ASP A 53 5.83 5.10 18.13
C ASP A 53 6.61 4.33 19.19
N ARG A 54 7.82 4.82 19.49
CA ARG A 54 8.70 4.33 20.55
C ARG A 54 9.19 5.50 21.40
N LYS A 55 8.26 6.16 22.09
CA LYS A 55 8.47 7.28 23.03
C LYS A 55 8.87 8.58 22.35
N CYS A 56 10.10 8.66 21.84
CA CYS A 56 10.64 9.86 21.20
C CYS A 56 11.15 9.58 19.78
N LYS A 57 10.75 8.45 19.20
CA LYS A 57 11.12 8.06 17.84
C LYS A 57 10.01 7.25 17.19
N LEU A 58 9.76 7.55 15.93
CA LEU A 58 8.95 6.75 15.03
C LEU A 58 9.88 5.78 14.30
N ILE A 59 9.58 4.49 14.32
CA ILE A 59 10.39 3.46 13.65
C ILE A 59 9.53 2.73 12.62
N CYS A 60 10.04 2.58 11.40
CA CYS A 60 9.43 1.78 10.35
C CYS A 60 10.14 0.43 10.19
N ALA A 61 9.39 -0.62 9.83
CA ALA A 61 9.94 -1.93 9.52
C ALA A 61 10.87 -1.94 8.29
N CYS A 62 10.82 -0.91 7.45
CA CYS A 62 11.73 -0.75 6.30
C CYS A 62 13.16 -0.33 6.68
N GLY A 63 13.40 0.03 7.95
CA GLY A 63 14.69 0.51 8.45
C GLY A 63 14.78 2.03 8.60
N TYR A 64 13.76 2.79 8.19
CA TYR A 64 13.69 4.23 8.43
C TYR A 64 13.27 4.54 9.88
N PHE A 65 13.86 5.57 10.48
CA PHE A 65 13.48 6.08 11.80
C PHE A 65 13.48 7.61 11.78
N LEU A 66 12.53 8.21 12.51
CA LEU A 66 12.42 9.65 12.70
C LEU A 66 12.45 9.94 14.20
N SER A 67 13.26 10.90 14.64
CA SER A 67 13.29 11.33 16.04
C SER A 67 12.28 12.45 16.26
N CYS A 68 11.68 12.55 17.44
CA CYS A 68 10.75 13.65 17.75
C CYS A 68 11.42 15.03 17.71
N SER A 69 12.75 15.11 17.69
CA SER A 69 13.51 16.36 17.50
C SER A 69 13.50 16.84 16.04
N ASP A 70 13.34 15.92 15.09
CA ASP A 70 13.25 16.20 13.66
C ASP A 70 11.81 16.50 13.20
N TYR A 71 10.84 16.15 14.05
CA TYR A 71 9.41 16.23 13.76
C TYR A 71 8.75 17.48 14.38
N TYR A 72 9.52 18.32 15.06
CA TYR A 72 9.07 19.58 15.66
C TYR A 72 9.40 20.80 14.81
#